data_AF-A0A7V2KP37-F1
#
_entry.id   AF-A0A7V2KP37-F1
#
_cell.length_a   1.000
_cell.length_b   1.000
_cell.length_c   1.000
_cell.angle_alpha   90.00
_cell.angle_beta   90.00
_cell.angle_gamma   90.00
#
_symmetry.space_group_name_H-M   'P 1'
#
loop_
_entity.id
_entity.type
_entity.pdbx_description
1 polymer ?
#
loop_
_entity_poly.entity_id
_entity_poly.type
_entity_poly.pdbx_seq_one_letter_code
_entity_poly.pdbx_strand_id
1 'polypeptide(L)'
;MSNFLLATALFSAALALGTRMASGVSADTVEGLNQLLGLMESLGPLVLLLVIFLNNAIKTLGAIVLGIALGLPPLVFIIVNGFVIGVLAAGLKSVAGYGVIVASMAPHGLIEVPILLLATALGFAVGRESLRWLTGRRSLVRSQLRQAIKVYLKWILIGLFVAAAIEVFVTPLFINWAGGGELIHGDLAP
;
A
#
# COMPACT_ATOMS: atom_id res chain seq x y z
N MET A 1 0.19 -19.05 8.40
CA MET A 1 0.50 -19.30 6.98
C MET A 1 -0.70 -19.08 6.06
N SER A 2 -1.80 -19.84 6.19
CA SER A 2 -2.95 -19.75 5.25
C SER A 2 -3.51 -18.34 5.00
N ASN A 3 -3.70 -17.51 6.03
CA ASN A 3 -4.24 -16.14 5.85
C ASN A 3 -3.30 -15.21 5.07
N PHE A 4 -1.99 -15.40 5.21
CA PHE A 4 -1.01 -14.58 4.50
C PHE A 4 -0.96 -14.94 3.02
N LEU A 5 -1.05 -16.24 2.71
CA LEU A 5 -1.19 -16.71 1.33
C LEU A 5 -2.49 -16.19 0.68
N LEU A 6 -3.60 -16.21 1.42
CA LEU A 6 -4.87 -15.64 0.95
C LEU A 6 -4.73 -14.13 0.67
N ALA A 7 -4.17 -13.36 1.62
CA ALA A 7 -3.93 -11.93 1.42
C ALA A 7 -3.05 -11.68 0.18
N THR A 8 -2.00 -12.49 -0.01
CA THR A 8 -1.09 -12.38 -1.15
C THR A 8 -1.81 -12.68 -2.46
N ALA A 9 -2.60 -13.76 -2.52
CA ALA A 9 -3.36 -14.11 -3.72
C ALA A 9 -4.38 -13.02 -4.09
N LEU A 10 -5.09 -12.47 -3.10
CA LEU A 10 -6.05 -11.38 -3.30
C LEU A 10 -5.37 -10.10 -3.78
N PHE A 11 -4.26 -9.73 -3.16
CA PHE A 11 -3.46 -8.58 -3.57
C PHE A 11 -2.97 -8.72 -5.01
N SER A 12 -2.36 -9.86 -5.35
CA SER A 12 -1.84 -10.11 -6.71
C SER A 12 -2.95 -10.12 -7.76
N ALA A 13 -4.12 -10.70 -7.43
CA ALA A 13 -5.27 -10.68 -8.33
C ALA A 13 -5.80 -9.25 -8.54
N ALA A 14 -5.92 -8.47 -7.47
CA ALA A 14 -6.36 -7.07 -7.55
C ALA A 14 -5.36 -6.19 -8.29
N LEU A 15 -4.06 -6.40 -8.09
CA LEU A 15 -2.99 -5.71 -8.81
C LEU A 15 -3.04 -6.03 -10.32
N ALA A 16 -3.16 -7.30 -10.68
CA ALA A 16 -3.31 -7.72 -12.08
C ALA A 16 -4.60 -7.17 -12.71
N LEU A 17 -5.68 -7.04 -11.93
CA LEU A 17 -6.91 -6.43 -12.41
C LEU A 17 -6.73 -4.91 -12.62
N GLY A 18 -6.08 -4.23 -11.67
CA GLY A 18 -5.79 -2.79 -11.75
C GLY A 18 -4.95 -2.43 -12.98
N THR A 19 -3.90 -3.22 -13.28
CA THR A 19 -3.07 -2.97 -14.47
C THR A 19 -3.85 -3.13 -15.78
N ARG A 20 -4.80 -4.06 -15.84
CA ARG A 20 -5.64 -4.32 -17.04
C ARG A 20 -6.77 -3.31 -17.19
N MET A 21 -7.29 -2.80 -16.09
CA MET A 21 -8.41 -1.87 -16.07
C MET A 21 -7.97 -0.41 -16.03
N ALA A 22 -6.67 -0.12 -16.03
CA ALA A 22 -6.14 1.23 -16.02
C ALA A 22 -6.68 2.11 -17.15
N SER A 23 -6.87 1.54 -18.36
CA SER A 23 -7.47 2.26 -19.50
C SER A 23 -8.97 2.52 -19.37
N GLY A 24 -9.64 1.90 -18.39
CA GLY A 24 -11.05 2.11 -18.08
C GLY A 24 -11.30 3.11 -16.95
N VAL A 25 -10.24 3.67 -16.36
CA VAL A 25 -10.36 4.73 -15.34
C VAL A 25 -10.68 6.04 -16.07
N SER A 26 -11.75 6.73 -15.66
CA SER A 26 -12.19 7.97 -16.31
C SER A 26 -11.15 9.07 -16.15
N ALA A 27 -11.06 9.97 -17.14
CA ALA A 27 -10.19 11.14 -17.08
C ALA A 27 -10.43 11.97 -15.82
N ASP A 28 -11.69 12.17 -15.43
CA ASP A 28 -12.08 12.87 -14.21
C ASP A 28 -11.51 12.22 -12.94
N THR A 29 -11.47 10.89 -12.87
CA THR A 29 -10.89 10.16 -11.74
C THR A 29 -9.38 10.37 -11.68
N VAL A 30 -8.71 10.33 -12.84
CA VAL A 30 -7.27 10.58 -12.94
C VAL A 30 -6.95 12.02 -12.54
N GLU A 31 -7.73 12.99 -12.99
CA GLU A 31 -7.54 14.40 -12.63
C GLU A 31 -7.72 14.65 -11.14
N GLY A 32 -8.75 14.05 -10.51
CA GLY A 32 -8.95 14.13 -9.06
C GLY A 32 -7.79 13.53 -8.26
N LEU A 33 -7.20 12.42 -8.73
CA LEU A 33 -5.99 11.85 -8.12
C LEU A 33 -4.79 12.79 -8.26
N ASN A 34 -4.58 13.38 -9.44
CA ASN A 34 -3.48 14.31 -9.67
C ASN A 34 -3.58 15.57 -8.80
N GLN A 35 -4.78 16.13 -8.63
CA GLN A 35 -4.99 17.27 -7.73
C GLN A 35 -4.65 16.91 -6.28
N LEU A 36 -5.05 15.71 -5.82
CA LEU A 36 -4.72 15.23 -4.48
C LEU A 36 -3.20 15.05 -4.29
N LEU A 37 -2.52 14.52 -5.29
CA LEU A 37 -1.06 14.35 -5.29
C LEU A 37 -0.33 15.70 -5.27
N GLY A 38 -0.73 16.66 -6.10
CA GLY A 38 -0.14 18.00 -6.10
C GLY A 38 -0.31 18.74 -4.78
N LEU A 39 -1.44 18.55 -4.08
CA LEU A 39 -1.62 19.08 -2.73
C LEU A 39 -0.64 18.43 -1.74
N MET A 40 -0.38 17.13 -1.87
CA MET A 40 0.58 16.43 -1.01
C MET A 40 2.03 16.87 -1.29
N GLU A 41 2.40 17.09 -2.56
CA GLU A 41 3.73 17.59 -2.95
C GLU A 41 3.99 19.02 -2.45
N SER A 42 2.93 19.83 -2.29
CA SER A 42 3.05 21.19 -1.74
C SER A 42 3.35 21.23 -0.24
N LEU A 43 3.27 20.09 0.45
CA LEU A 43 3.55 19.99 1.88
C LEU A 43 5.06 19.95 2.13
N GLY A 44 5.49 20.54 3.25
CA GLY A 44 6.86 20.37 3.72
C GLY A 44 7.20 18.89 3.98
N PRO A 45 8.45 18.43 3.78
CA PRO A 45 8.81 17.01 3.84
C PRO A 45 8.39 16.31 5.15
N LEU A 46 8.54 16.99 6.29
CA LEU A 46 8.13 16.44 7.59
C LEU A 46 6.61 16.24 7.70
N VAL A 47 5.82 17.16 7.14
CA VAL A 47 4.36 17.08 7.15
C VAL A 47 3.93 15.95 6.22
N LEU A 48 4.51 15.87 5.02
CA LEU A 48 4.23 14.80 4.07
C LEU A 48 4.54 13.41 4.67
N LEU A 49 5.68 13.27 5.35
CA LEU A 49 6.07 12.02 6.03
C LEU A 49 5.02 11.61 7.07
N LEU A 50 4.59 12.55 7.90
CA LEU A 50 3.58 12.28 8.94
C LEU A 50 2.22 11.92 8.32
N VAL A 51 1.82 12.60 7.24
CA VAL A 51 0.57 12.32 6.52
C VAL A 51 0.59 10.90 5.94
N ILE A 52 1.65 10.53 5.22
CA ILE A 52 1.79 9.19 4.62
C ILE A 52 1.80 8.11 5.71
N PHE A 53 2.66 8.30 6.73
CA PHE A 53 2.78 7.36 7.84
C PHE A 53 1.44 7.17 8.56
N LEU A 54 0.77 8.26 8.95
CA LEU A 54 -0.47 8.20 9.72
C LEU A 54 -1.62 7.63 8.90
N ASN A 55 -1.70 7.96 7.61
CA ASN A 55 -2.70 7.38 6.71
C ASN A 55 -2.57 5.85 6.64
N ASN A 56 -1.35 5.35 6.40
CA ASN A 56 -1.10 3.92 6.35
C ASN A 56 -1.25 3.24 7.72
N ALA A 57 -0.85 3.90 8.80
CA ALA A 57 -1.05 3.40 10.16
C ALA A 57 -2.54 3.23 10.50
N ILE A 58 -3.35 4.26 10.24
CA ILE A 58 -4.81 4.20 10.49
C ILE A 58 -5.47 3.12 9.63
N LYS A 59 -5.15 3.06 8.33
CA LYS A 59 -5.76 2.08 7.42
C LYS A 59 -5.40 0.64 7.82
N THR A 60 -4.14 0.36 8.12
CA THR A 60 -3.69 -0.99 8.51
C THR A 60 -4.20 -1.38 9.90
N LEU A 61 -4.26 -0.44 10.86
CA LEU A 61 -4.89 -0.67 12.15
C LEU A 61 -6.38 -0.97 11.99
N GLY A 62 -7.08 -0.20 11.14
CA GLY A 62 -8.47 -0.41 10.79
C GLY A 62 -8.71 -1.81 10.19
N ALA A 63 -7.88 -2.24 9.24
CA ALA A 63 -7.95 -3.59 8.67
C ALA A 63 -7.82 -4.70 9.72
N ILE A 64 -7.00 -4.50 10.75
CA ILE A 64 -6.83 -5.45 11.85
C ILE A 64 -8.02 -5.42 12.82
N VAL A 65 -8.36 -4.24 13.35
CA VAL A 65 -9.37 -4.08 14.40
C VAL A 65 -10.77 -4.37 13.87
N LEU A 66 -11.09 -3.82 12.70
CA LEU A 66 -12.37 -4.06 12.03
C LEU A 66 -12.44 -5.47 11.42
N GLY A 67 -11.35 -6.25 11.47
CA GLY A 67 -11.37 -7.68 11.16
C GLY A 67 -12.42 -8.47 11.96
N ILE A 68 -12.84 -7.97 13.13
CA ILE A 68 -13.95 -8.54 13.92
C ILE A 68 -15.26 -8.65 13.11
N ALA A 69 -15.45 -7.76 12.12
CA ALA A 69 -16.54 -7.84 11.15
C ALA A 69 -16.28 -8.92 10.08
N LEU A 70 -16.01 -10.15 10.55
CA LEU A 70 -15.82 -11.37 9.75
C LEU A 70 -14.69 -11.32 8.72
N GLY A 71 -13.76 -10.39 8.87
CA GLY A 71 -12.67 -10.18 7.92
C GLY A 71 -13.10 -9.47 6.63
N LEU A 72 -14.31 -8.91 6.56
CA LEU A 72 -14.74 -8.14 5.38
C LEU A 72 -13.92 -6.84 5.20
N PRO A 73 -13.66 -6.03 6.24
CA PRO A 73 -12.82 -4.85 6.09
C PRO A 73 -11.39 -5.12 5.60
N PRO A 74 -10.63 -6.10 6.14
CA PRO A 74 -9.31 -6.43 5.59
C PRO A 74 -9.37 -7.00 4.15
N LEU A 75 -10.47 -7.65 3.76
CA LEU A 75 -10.68 -8.09 2.37
C LEU A 75 -10.78 -6.89 1.41
N VAL A 76 -11.65 -5.93 1.73
CA VAL A 76 -11.80 -4.72 0.91
C VAL A 76 -10.49 -3.93 0.89
N PHE A 77 -9.85 -3.79 2.05
CA PHE A 77 -8.58 -3.11 2.19
C PHE A 77 -7.50 -3.65 1.24
N ILE A 78 -7.26 -4.97 1.23
CA ILE A 78 -6.18 -5.52 0.39
C ILE A 78 -6.51 -5.46 -1.09
N ILE A 79 -7.78 -5.61 -1.47
CA ILE A 79 -8.24 -5.49 -2.86
C ILE A 79 -8.04 -4.05 -3.35
N VAL A 80 -8.49 -3.05 -2.60
CA VAL A 80 -8.36 -1.64 -2.99
C VAL A 80 -6.89 -1.25 -3.12
N ASN A 81 -6.03 -1.63 -2.16
CA ASN A 81 -4.60 -1.31 -2.25
C ASN A 81 -3.92 -1.99 -3.45
N GLY A 82 -4.18 -3.28 -3.69
CA GLY A 82 -3.66 -3.98 -4.85
C GLY A 82 -4.10 -3.34 -6.16
N PHE A 83 -5.40 -3.03 -6.27
CA PHE A 83 -5.97 -2.39 -7.45
C PHE A 83 -5.37 -1.01 -7.73
N VAL A 84 -5.29 -0.14 -6.72
CA VAL A 84 -4.72 1.21 -6.85
C VAL A 84 -3.26 1.15 -7.28
N ILE A 85 -2.45 0.29 -6.66
CA ILE A 85 -1.05 0.07 -7.06
C ILE A 85 -0.97 -0.40 -8.52
N GLY A 86 -1.86 -1.32 -8.94
CA GLY A 86 -1.92 -1.79 -10.32
C GLY A 86 -2.26 -0.69 -11.34
N VAL A 87 -3.24 0.16 -11.02
CA VAL A 87 -3.60 1.32 -11.86
C VAL A 87 -2.45 2.31 -11.97
N LEU A 88 -1.82 2.66 -10.84
CA LEU A 88 -0.68 3.59 -10.81
C LEU A 88 0.51 3.04 -11.62
N ALA A 89 0.83 1.76 -11.48
CA ALA A 89 1.91 1.12 -12.24
C ALA A 89 1.65 1.16 -13.76
N ALA A 90 0.40 0.92 -14.18
CA ALA A 90 0.03 0.98 -15.60
C ALA A 90 0.02 2.42 -16.14
N GLY A 91 -0.43 3.40 -15.36
CA GLY A 91 -0.39 4.82 -15.74
C GLY A 91 1.03 5.34 -15.89
N LEU A 92 1.94 4.99 -14.99
CA LEU A 92 3.35 5.35 -15.11
C LEU A 92 4.01 4.74 -16.35
N LYS A 93 3.62 3.52 -16.74
CA LYS A 93 4.11 2.89 -17.98
C LYS A 93 3.73 3.66 -19.24
N SER A 94 2.60 4.36 -19.26
CA SER A 94 2.19 5.16 -20.43
C SER A 94 2.93 6.49 -20.57
N VAL A 95 3.57 6.97 -19.49
CA VAL A 95 4.18 8.31 -19.45
C VAL A 95 5.70 8.26 -19.25
N ALA A 96 6.22 7.18 -18.67
CA ALA A 96 7.64 7.03 -18.34
C ALA A 96 8.16 5.61 -18.63
N GLY A 97 9.48 5.50 -18.89
CA GLY A 97 10.15 4.22 -19.09
C GLY A 97 10.15 3.33 -17.84
N TYR A 98 10.38 2.02 -18.03
CA TYR A 98 10.40 1.03 -16.93
C TYR A 98 11.31 1.40 -15.75
N GLY A 99 12.42 2.10 -16.00
CA GLY A 99 13.35 2.56 -14.97
C GLY A 99 12.71 3.55 -13.98
N VAL A 100 11.88 4.47 -14.47
CA VAL A 100 11.18 5.46 -13.63
C VAL A 100 10.09 4.80 -12.79
N ILE A 101 9.38 3.80 -13.32
CA ILE A 101 8.38 3.02 -12.57
C ILE A 101 9.03 2.29 -11.39
N VAL A 102 10.16 1.63 -11.64
CA VAL A 102 10.89 0.93 -10.58
C VAL A 102 11.45 1.91 -9.58
N ALA A 103 12.02 3.02 -10.03
CA ALA A 103 12.57 4.06 -9.16
C ALA A 103 11.50 4.72 -8.27
N SER A 104 10.28 4.90 -8.77
CA SER A 104 9.19 5.51 -8.00
C SER A 104 8.52 4.52 -7.04
N MET A 105 8.30 3.26 -7.44
CA MET A 105 7.49 2.32 -6.65
C MET A 105 8.31 1.35 -5.80
N ALA A 106 9.49 0.92 -6.26
CA ALA A 106 10.25 -0.12 -5.59
C ALA A 106 10.81 0.26 -4.21
N PRO A 107 11.34 1.49 -3.98
CA PRO A 107 11.99 1.83 -2.71
C PRO A 107 11.05 1.65 -1.51
N HIS A 108 9.85 2.24 -1.55
CA HIS A 108 8.89 2.15 -0.46
C HIS A 108 7.99 0.90 -0.59
N GLY A 109 7.62 0.50 -1.81
CA GLY A 109 6.71 -0.62 -2.07
C GLY A 109 7.26 -1.97 -1.59
N LEU A 110 8.58 -2.14 -1.56
CA LEU A 110 9.24 -3.34 -1.03
C LEU A 110 8.96 -3.54 0.47
N ILE A 111 8.77 -2.46 1.22
CA ILE A 111 8.48 -2.49 2.66
C ILE A 111 6.97 -2.44 2.90
N GLU A 112 6.26 -1.57 2.18
CA GLU A 112 4.83 -1.37 2.38
C GLU A 112 4.03 -2.63 2.05
N VAL A 113 4.24 -3.26 0.90
CA VAL A 113 3.44 -4.41 0.46
C VAL A 113 3.49 -5.57 1.47
N PRO A 114 4.66 -6.04 1.95
CA PRO A 114 4.71 -7.05 3.01
C PRO A 114 3.96 -6.66 4.29
N ILE A 115 3.97 -5.38 4.65
CA ILE A 115 3.27 -4.87 5.83
C ILE A 115 1.75 -4.89 5.61
N LEU A 116 1.27 -4.47 4.44
CA LEU A 116 -0.16 -4.52 4.09
C LEU A 116 -0.68 -5.96 4.12
N LEU A 117 0.10 -6.90 3.57
CA LEU A 117 -0.21 -8.33 3.59
C LEU A 117 -0.24 -8.89 5.01
N LEU A 118 0.72 -8.51 5.85
CA LEU A 118 0.75 -8.92 7.26
C LEU A 118 -0.47 -8.37 8.03
N ALA A 119 -0.78 -7.09 7.89
CA ALA A 119 -1.95 -6.46 8.52
C ALA A 119 -3.25 -7.15 8.12
N THR A 120 -3.41 -7.42 6.82
CA THR A 120 -4.57 -8.15 6.27
C THR A 120 -4.66 -9.56 6.82
N ALA A 121 -3.54 -10.29 6.87
CA ALA A 121 -3.51 -11.66 7.40
C ALA A 121 -3.90 -11.74 8.88
N LEU A 122 -3.49 -10.74 9.67
CA LEU A 122 -3.91 -10.57 11.06
C LEU A 122 -5.40 -10.24 11.17
N GLY A 123 -5.92 -9.33 10.33
CA GLY A 123 -7.35 -9.00 10.25
C GLY A 123 -8.21 -10.22 9.89
N PHE A 124 -7.79 -11.04 8.92
CA PHE A 124 -8.45 -12.31 8.62
C PHE A 124 -8.37 -13.31 9.78
N ALA A 125 -7.27 -13.32 10.55
CA ALA A 125 -7.17 -14.20 11.71
C ALA A 125 -8.23 -13.83 12.77
N VAL A 126 -8.41 -12.52 13.03
CA VAL A 126 -9.46 -12.00 13.91
C VAL A 126 -10.86 -12.30 13.35
N GLY A 127 -11.07 -12.13 12.05
CA GLY A 127 -12.36 -12.41 11.39
C GLY A 127 -12.78 -13.87 11.47
N ARG A 128 -11.84 -14.82 11.26
CA ARG A 128 -12.12 -16.25 11.41
C ARG A 128 -12.51 -16.63 12.84
N GLU A 129 -11.84 -16.07 13.84
CA GLU A 129 -12.24 -16.30 15.23
C GLU A 129 -13.62 -15.70 15.52
N SER A 130 -13.94 -14.55 14.90
CA SER A 130 -15.26 -13.92 15.04
C SER A 130 -16.36 -14.79 14.42
N LEU A 131 -16.10 -15.41 13.27
CA LEU A 131 -17.00 -16.38 12.65
C LEU A 131 -17.20 -17.64 13.52
N ARG A 132 -16.12 -18.15 14.13
CA ARG A 132 -16.21 -19.27 15.09
C ARG A 132 -17.12 -18.92 16.25
N TRP A 133 -17.00 -17.70 16.79
CA TRP A 133 -17.84 -17.24 17.88
C TRP A 133 -19.32 -17.16 17.47
N LEU A 134 -19.64 -16.57 16.32
CA LEU A 134 -21.02 -16.50 15.81
C LEU A 134 -21.64 -17.87 15.51
N THR A 135 -20.83 -18.84 15.11
CA THR A 135 -21.29 -20.22 14.83
C THR A 135 -21.34 -21.10 16.08
N GLY A 136 -21.25 -20.51 17.28
CA GLY A 136 -21.33 -21.23 18.56
C GLY A 136 -20.10 -22.08 18.89
N ARG A 137 -19.02 -21.96 18.11
CA ARG A 137 -17.76 -22.69 18.34
C ARG A 137 -16.90 -21.93 19.35
N ARG A 138 -16.07 -22.66 20.11
CA ARG A 138 -15.05 -22.04 20.97
C ARG A 138 -14.19 -21.10 20.14
N SER A 139 -14.10 -19.85 20.59
CA SER A 139 -13.42 -18.77 19.89
C SER A 139 -12.44 -18.04 20.80
N LEU A 140 -11.38 -17.53 20.18
CA LEU A 140 -10.28 -16.83 20.84
C LEU A 140 -10.14 -15.38 20.35
N VAL A 141 -11.22 -14.75 19.82
CA VAL A 141 -11.19 -13.40 19.20
C VAL A 141 -10.38 -12.39 20.01
N ARG A 142 -10.66 -12.26 21.32
CA ARG A 142 -10.00 -11.29 22.20
C ARG A 142 -8.48 -11.52 22.28
N SER A 143 -8.06 -12.77 22.40
CA SER A 143 -6.63 -13.11 22.45
C SER A 143 -5.95 -12.92 21.09
N GLN A 144 -6.65 -13.27 20.01
CA GLN A 144 -6.16 -13.12 18.64
C GLN A 144 -5.99 -11.65 18.27
N LEU A 145 -6.95 -10.79 18.63
CA LEU A 145 -6.87 -9.34 18.43
C LEU A 145 -5.75 -8.73 19.27
N ARG A 146 -5.62 -9.13 20.54
CA ARG A 146 -4.51 -8.65 21.40
C ARG A 146 -3.15 -9.02 20.80
N GLN A 147 -3.00 -10.23 20.27
CA GLN A 147 -1.77 -10.65 19.61
C GLN A 147 -1.53 -9.85 18.33
N ALA A 148 -2.57 -9.61 17.53
CA ALA A 148 -2.48 -8.78 16.33
C ALA A 148 -2.04 -7.34 16.64
N ILE A 149 -2.58 -6.73 17.70
CA ILE A 149 -2.18 -5.39 18.15
C ILE A 149 -0.71 -5.37 18.60
N LYS A 150 -0.23 -6.40 19.31
CA LYS A 150 1.19 -6.50 19.70
C LYS A 150 2.11 -6.55 18.47
N VAL A 151 1.75 -7.35 17.47
CA VAL A 151 2.49 -7.43 16.20
C VAL A 151 2.43 -6.10 15.46
N TYR A 152 1.26 -5.43 15.48
CA TYR A 152 1.06 -4.13 14.87
C TYR A 152 2.02 -3.08 15.45
N LEU A 153 2.01 -2.93 16.78
CA LEU A 153 2.86 -1.94 17.46
C LEU A 153 4.35 -2.22 17.30
N LYS A 154 4.75 -3.51 17.31
CA LYS A 154 6.17 -3.89 17.26
C LYS A 154 6.76 -3.89 15.84
N TRP A 155 6.00 -4.31 14.83
CA TRP A 155 6.56 -4.57 13.50
C TRP A 155 5.92 -3.72 12.41
N ILE A 156 4.58 -3.66 12.38
CA ILE A 156 3.87 -2.91 11.32
C ILE A 156 4.13 -1.42 11.46
N LEU A 157 3.99 -0.85 12.66
CA LEU A 157 4.13 0.58 12.87
C LEU A 157 5.56 1.06 12.55
N ILE A 158 6.58 0.31 12.97
CA ILE A 158 7.97 0.63 12.66
C ILE A 158 8.22 0.53 11.15
N GLY A 159 7.76 -0.55 10.52
CA GLY A 159 7.93 -0.73 9.08
C GLY A 159 7.22 0.34 8.25
N LEU A 160 6.03 0.79 8.65
CA LEU A 160 5.31 1.87 7.97
C LEU A 160 6.03 3.21 8.10
N PHE A 161 6.63 3.49 9.26
CA PHE A 161 7.44 4.68 9.44
C PHE A 161 8.66 4.66 8.52
N VAL A 162 9.34 3.52 8.43
CA VAL A 162 10.48 3.35 7.51
C VAL A 162 10.03 3.51 6.05
N ALA A 163 8.91 2.90 5.64
CA ALA A 163 8.36 3.04 4.29
C ALA A 163 8.05 4.51 3.96
N ALA A 164 7.41 5.24 4.87
CA ALA A 164 7.10 6.66 4.69
C ALA A 164 8.36 7.54 4.64
N ALA A 165 9.38 7.22 5.44
CA ALA A 165 10.66 7.93 5.40
C ALA A 165 11.40 7.70 4.07
N ILE A 166 11.40 6.46 3.57
CA ILE A 166 11.93 6.14 2.25
C ILE A 166 11.15 6.90 1.18
N GLU A 167 9.82 6.95 1.29
CA GLU A 167 8.99 7.63 0.30
C GLU A 167 9.29 9.12 0.19
N VAL A 168 9.46 9.80 1.33
CA VAL A 168 9.68 11.25 1.34
C VAL A 168 11.12 11.64 1.01
N PHE A 169 12.11 10.86 1.48
CA PHE A 169 13.51 11.28 1.40
C PHE A 169 14.33 10.53 0.34
N VAL A 170 13.92 9.32 -0.03
CA VAL A 170 14.71 8.43 -0.88
C VAL A 170 14.08 8.29 -2.27
N THR A 171 12.78 8.05 -2.37
CA THR A 171 12.09 7.91 -3.67
C THR A 171 12.36 9.08 -4.63
N PRO A 172 12.32 10.37 -4.21
CA PRO A 172 12.61 11.49 -5.11
C PRO A 172 14.04 11.46 -5.66
N LEU A 173 15.02 10.99 -4.87
CA LEU A 173 16.41 10.87 -5.31
C LEU A 173 16.57 9.82 -6.40
N PHE A 174 15.87 8.68 -6.26
CA PHE A 174 15.87 7.61 -7.25
C PHE A 174 15.17 8.04 -8.55
N ILE A 175 14.05 8.77 -8.44
CA ILE A 175 13.35 9.32 -9.62
C ILE A 175 14.26 10.29 -10.37
N ASN A 176 14.92 11.22 -9.67
CA ASN A 176 15.85 12.17 -10.30
C ASN A 176 17.03 11.48 -10.97
N TRP A 177 17.57 10.41 -10.36
CA TRP A 177 18.64 9.61 -10.94
C TRP A 177 18.17 8.84 -12.18
N ALA A 178 16.99 8.24 -12.14
CA ALA A 178 16.42 7.47 -13.24
C ALA A 178 15.96 8.35 -14.43
N GLY A 179 15.41 9.54 -14.15
CA GLY A 179 15.01 10.52 -15.17
C GLY A 179 16.17 11.38 -15.70
N GLY A 180 17.22 11.59 -14.90
CA GLY A 180 18.42 12.36 -15.27
C GLY A 180 19.35 11.64 -16.25
N GLY A 181 19.24 10.32 -16.40
CA GLY A 181 20.03 9.55 -17.38
C GLY A 181 19.62 9.80 -18.84
N GLU A 182 18.39 10.25 -19.11
CA GLU A 182 17.90 10.52 -20.47
C GLU A 182 17.99 12.01 -20.87
N LEU A 183 18.18 12.93 -19.92
CA LEU A 183 18.23 14.38 -20.19
C LEU A 183 19.64 15.01 -20.11
N ILE A 184 20.65 14.30 -19.57
CA ILE A 184 22.01 14.85 -19.41
C ILE A 184 22.93 14.55 -20.61
N HIS A 185 22.50 13.70 -21.57
CA HIS A 185 23.27 13.40 -22.78
C HIS A 185 22.77 14.10 -24.06
N GLY A 186 21.79 15.01 -23.97
CA GLY A 186 21.26 15.75 -25.11
C GLY A 186 21.96 17.08 -25.43
N ASP A 187 22.60 17.72 -24.45
CA ASP A 187 23.24 19.03 -24.61
C ASP A 187 24.69 18.97 -24.14
N LEU A 188 25.58 18.35 -24.93
CA LEU A 188 27.01 18.69 -24.98
C LEU A 188 27.65 17.95 -26.18
N ALA A 189 27.50 18.53 -27.36
CA ALA A 189 28.49 18.40 -28.43
C ALA A 189 28.54 19.74 -29.21
N PRO A 190 29.75 20.21 -29.56
CA PRO A 190 30.03 21.59 -30.00
C PRO A 190 29.47 21.97 -31.37
#